data_AF-A0A258ZXC9-F1
#
_entry.id   AF-A0A258ZXC9-F1
#
_cell.length_a   1.000
_cell.length_b   1.000
_cell.length_c   1.000
_cell.angle_alpha   90.00
_cell.angle_beta   90.00
_cell.angle_gamma   90.00
#
_symmetry.space_group_name_H-M   'P 1'
#
loop_
_entity.id
_entity.type
_entity.pdbx_description
1 polymer ?
#
loop_
_entity_poly.entity_id
_entity_poly.type
_entity_poly.pdbx_seq_one_letter_code
_entity_poly.pdbx_strand_id
1 'polypeptide(L)' 'MLLWGLLARQVRRWQAYNRTVAELSQLDDRALGDINVSRSEIRSIARQASLAA' A
#
# COMPACT_ATOMS: atom_id res chain seq x y z
N MET A 1 -3.83 17.22 22.42
CA MET A 1 -2.53 16.55 22.16
C MET A 1 -2.67 15.14 21.56
N LEU A 2 -3.68 14.34 21.90
CA LEU A 2 -3.92 13.00 21.31
C LEU A 2 -4.34 13.01 19.83
N LEU A 3 -5.08 14.05 19.41
CA LEU A 3 -5.53 14.24 18.02
C LEU A 3 -4.36 14.25 17.03
N TRP A 4 -3.21 14.83 17.40
CA TRP A 4 -2.06 14.92 16.51
C TRP A 4 -1.42 13.56 16.24
N GLY A 5 -1.37 12.69 17.25
CA GLY A 5 -0.88 11.32 17.09
C GLY A 5 -1.80 10.46 16.21
N LEU A 6 -3.12 10.63 16.34
CA LEU A 6 -4.11 9.97 15.48
C LEU A 6 -4.00 10.43 14.03
N LEU A 7 -3.85 11.73 13.80
CA LEU A 7 -3.63 12.31 12.48
C LEU A 7 -2.33 11.82 11.85
N ALA A 8 -1.21 11.86 12.59
CA ALA A 8 0.07 11.37 12.10
C ALA A 8 0.01 9.87 11.72
N ARG A 9 -0.69 9.05 12.52
CA ARG A 9 -0.91 7.65 12.19
C ARG A 9 -1.76 7.49 10.93
N GLN A 10 -2.85 8.24 10.79
CA GLN A 10 -3.69 8.18 9.58
C GLN A 10 -2.91 8.58 8.32
N VAL A 11 -2.07 9.62 8.41
CA VAL A 11 -1.21 10.06 7.30
C VAL A 11 -0.21 8.99 6.91
N ARG A 12 0.45 8.33 7.88
CA ARG A 12 1.39 7.23 7.60
C ARG A 12 0.70 6.07 6.87
N ARG A 13 -0.50 5.70 7.30
CA ARG A 13 -1.29 4.65 6.63
C ARG A 13 -1.65 5.02 5.19
N TRP A 14 -2.11 6.25 4.98
CA TRP A 14 -2.42 6.76 3.65
C TRP A 14 -1.18 6.80 2.73
N GLN A 15 -0.04 7.24 3.27
CA GLN A 15 1.23 7.26 2.55
C GLN A 15 1.68 5.84 2.18
N ALA A 16 1.61 4.89 3.11
CA ALA A 16 1.94 3.49 2.85
C ALA A 16 1.05 2.90 1.75
N TYR A 17 -0.26 3.14 1.82
CA TYR A 17 -1.20 2.69 0.78
C TYR A 17 -0.81 3.22 -0.61
N ASN A 18 -0.67 4.54 -0.75
CA ASN A 18 -0.37 5.16 -2.04
C ASN A 18 0.99 4.72 -2.59
N ARG A 19 1.98 4.58 -1.71
CA ARG A 19 3.31 4.10 -2.07
C ARG A 19 3.24 2.67 -2.61
N THR A 20 2.58 1.75 -1.90
CA THR A 20 2.44 0.36 -2.36
C THR A 20 1.67 0.26 -3.67
N VAL A 21 0.59 1.04 -3.84
CA VAL A 21 -0.14 1.08 -5.12
C VAL A 21 0.77 1.60 -6.24
N ALA A 22 1.52 2.68 -6.03
CA ALA A 22 2.40 3.26 -7.03
C ALA A 22 3.52 2.28 -7.43
N GLU A 23 4.22 1.70 -6.45
CA GLU A 23 5.31 0.75 -6.68
C GLU A 23 4.82 -0.50 -7.42
N LEU A 24 3.73 -1.14 -6.97
CA LEU A 24 3.19 -2.32 -7.64
C LEU A 24 2.58 -2.01 -9.02
N SER A 25 1.99 -0.82 -9.21
CA SER A 25 1.39 -0.45 -10.49
C SER A 25 2.44 -0.16 -11.57
N GLN A 26 3.67 0.19 -11.17
CA GLN A 26 4.82 0.37 -12.07
C GLN A 26 5.38 -0.96 -12.60
N LEU A 27 5.12 -2.08 -11.91
CA LEU A 27 5.51 -3.40 -12.37
C LEU A 27 4.62 -3.85 -13.54
N ASP A 28 5.23 -4.54 -14.49
CA ASP A 28 4.50 -5.21 -15.57
C ASP A 28 3.88 -6.53 -15.07
N ASP A 29 2.98 -7.10 -15.86
CA ASP A 29 2.25 -8.31 -15.44
C ASP A 29 3.19 -9.52 -15.26
N ARG A 30 4.37 -9.51 -15.89
CA ARG A 30 5.39 -10.55 -15.71
C ARG A 30 6.08 -10.43 -14.35
N ALA A 31 6.59 -9.24 -14.01
CA ALA A 31 7.22 -9.02 -12.71
C ALA A 31 6.23 -9.23 -11.56
N LEU A 32 4.96 -8.84 -11.75
CA LEU A 32 3.89 -9.16 -10.82
C LEU A 32 3.66 -10.69 -10.72
N GLY A 33 3.67 -11.39 -11.85
CA GLY A 33 3.58 -12.85 -11.90
C GLY A 33 4.74 -13.56 -11.20
N ASP A 34 5.97 -13.05 -11.33
CA ASP A 34 7.16 -13.61 -10.70
C ASP A 34 7.08 -13.56 -9.16
N ILE A 35 6.38 -12.56 -8.61
CA ILE A 35 6.09 -12.46 -7.16
C ILE A 35 4.71 -13.03 -6.77
N ASN A 36 4.04 -13.72 -7.70
CA ASN A 36 2.73 -14.32 -7.52
C ASN A 36 1.64 -13.31 -7.08
N VAL A 37 1.64 -12.13 -7.68
CA VAL A 37 0.64 -11.07 -7.47
C VAL A 37 -0.08 -10.80 -8.78
N SER A 38 -1.40 -10.67 -8.73
CA SER A 38 -2.19 -10.16 -9.85
C SER A 38 -2.46 -8.66 -9.73
N ARG A 39 -2.65 -7.98 -10.86
CA ARG A 39 -2.93 -6.52 -10.89
C ARG A 39 -4.21 -6.13 -10.13
N SER A 40 -5.18 -7.04 -10.03
CA SER A 40 -6.41 -6.84 -9.23
C SER A 40 -6.15 -6.87 -7.72
N GLU A 41 -5.11 -7.59 -7.27
CA GLU A 41 -4.76 -7.73 -5.85
C GLU A 41 -3.99 -6.53 -5.29
N ILE A 42 -3.39 -5.70 -6.14
CA ILE A 42 -2.58 -4.52 -5.74
C ILE A 42 -3.30 -3.67 -4.70
N ARG A 43 -4.60 -3.40 -4.89
CA ARG A 43 -5.39 -2.58 -3.95
C ARG A 43 -5.61 -3.28 -2.61
N SER A 44 -5.74 -4.60 -2.60
CA SER A 44 -5.91 -5.41 -1.39
C SER A 44 -4.61 -5.45 -0.59
N ILE A 45 -3.48 -5.74 -1.27
CA ILE A 45 -2.14 -5.77 -0.68
C ILE A 45 -1.77 -4.40 -0.12
N ALA A 46 -1.98 -3.32 -0.87
CA ALA A 46 -1.74 -1.97 -0.39
C ALA A 46 -2.57 -1.63 0.87
N ARG A 47 -3.81 -2.13 0.95
CA ARG A 47 -4.65 -1.96 2.14
C ARG A 47 -4.09 -2.74 3.32
N GLN A 48 -3.67 -3.98 3.13
CA GLN A 48 -3.02 -4.77 4.19
C GLN A 48 -1.72 -4.11 4.68
N ALA A 49 -0.85 -3.68 3.76
CA ALA A 49 0.38 -2.96 4.09
C ALA A 49 0.11 -1.68 4.89
N SER A 50 -0.92 -0.92 4.51
CA SER A 50 -1.30 0.30 5.23
C SER A 50 -1.80 0.05 6.66
N LEU A 51 -2.31 -1.15 6.98
CA LEU A 51 -2.76 -1.47 8.33
C LEU A 51 -1.60 -1.78 9.28
N ALA A 52 -0.49 -2.29 8.73
CA ALA A 52 0.74 -2.62 9.44
C ALA A 52 1.67 -1.41 9.67
N ALA A 53 1.42 -0.29 8.97
CA ALA A 53 2.09 1.00 9.15
C ALA A 53 1.50 1.81 10.33
#